data_AF-A0A3S4MFW4-F1
#
_entry.id   AF-A0A3S4MFW4-F1
#
_cell.length_a   1.000
_cell.length_b   1.000
_cell.length_c   1.000
_cell.angle_alpha   90.00
_cell.angle_beta   90.00
_cell.angle_gamma   90.00
#
_symmetry.space_group_name_H-M   'P 1'
#
loop_
_entity.id
_entity.type
_entity.pdbx_description
1 polymer ?
#
loop_
_entity_poly.entity_id
_entity_poly.type
_entity_poly.pdbx_seq_one_letter_code
_entity_poly.pdbx_strand_id
1 'polypeptide(L)'
;MTSCCWEAGSGTDNLSHQHHLREVFCRFPDSDALLRRQGLAYFRYRLTPVGDMHRLSIRPGDDPQLLIERGWLVAQPIVYEDFLPVSAAGIFQSNLGSDSGQRQHGHSSRLEFEQALGGTVADEFSLYQQAEDRSKRRCGLL
;
A
#
# COMPACT_ATOMS: atom_id res chain seq x y z
N MET A 1 -2.75 -6.52 7.40
CA MET A 1 -2.06 -7.16 6.26
C MET A 1 -1.24 -8.39 6.67
N THR A 2 -0.54 -8.38 7.80
CA THR A 2 0.28 -9.52 8.29
C THR A 2 -0.51 -10.79 8.62
N SER A 3 -1.80 -10.68 8.96
CA SER A 3 -2.63 -11.84 9.34
C SER A 3 -3.07 -12.72 8.16
N CYS A 4 -3.16 -12.17 6.94
CA CYS A 4 -3.65 -12.93 5.76
C CYS A 4 -2.59 -13.91 5.22
N CYS A 5 -1.32 -13.53 5.28
CA CYS A 5 -0.24 -14.33 4.69
C CYS A 5 0.11 -15.58 5.51
N TRP A 6 -0.25 -15.64 6.80
CA TRP A 6 0.11 -16.77 7.66
C TRP A 6 -0.80 -17.98 7.47
N GLU A 7 -2.07 -17.78 7.11
CA GLU A 7 -3.05 -18.85 6.90
C GLU A 7 -2.93 -19.58 5.54
N ALA A 8 -2.06 -19.11 4.64
CA ALA A 8 -2.04 -19.60 3.26
C ALA A 8 -1.37 -20.97 3.06
N GLY A 9 -0.50 -21.43 3.98
CA GLY A 9 0.12 -22.76 3.95
C GLY A 9 0.93 -23.13 2.69
N SER A 10 1.91 -24.03 2.82
CA SER A 10 2.66 -24.56 1.66
C SER A 10 1.85 -25.66 0.97
N GLY A 11 0.95 -25.27 0.05
CA GLY A 11 0.18 -26.21 -0.76
C GLY A 11 1.04 -26.81 -1.87
N THR A 12 1.20 -28.13 -1.88
CA THR A 12 1.90 -28.93 -2.92
C THR A 12 1.19 -28.93 -4.29
N ASP A 13 0.02 -28.30 -4.41
CA ASP A 13 -0.75 -28.17 -5.64
C ASP A 13 -1.06 -26.70 -5.94
N ASN A 14 -0.58 -26.21 -7.08
CA ASN A 14 -0.67 -24.81 -7.50
C ASN A 14 -2.13 -24.36 -7.68
N LEU A 15 -3.02 -25.25 -8.16
CA LEU A 15 -4.44 -24.95 -8.35
C LEU A 15 -5.16 -24.75 -7.02
N SER A 16 -4.99 -25.69 -6.08
CA SER A 16 -5.55 -25.59 -4.74
C SER A 16 -5.02 -24.36 -3.97
N HIS A 17 -3.74 -24.01 -4.16
CA HIS A 17 -3.15 -22.81 -3.56
C HIS A 17 -3.73 -21.52 -4.15
N GLN A 18 -3.90 -21.42 -5.47
CA GLN A 18 -4.53 -20.26 -6.13
C GLN A 18 -6.01 -20.08 -5.74
N HIS A 19 -6.74 -21.17 -5.55
CA HIS A 19 -8.12 -21.14 -5.06
C HIS A 19 -8.20 -20.63 -3.61
N HIS A 20 -7.33 -21.15 -2.73
CA HIS A 20 -7.24 -20.70 -1.33
C HIS A 20 -6.84 -19.22 -1.23
N LEU A 21 -5.89 -18.77 -2.05
CA LEU A 21 -5.53 -17.35 -2.13
C LEU A 21 -6.73 -16.49 -2.52
N ARG A 22 -7.49 -16.87 -3.55
CA ARG A 22 -8.71 -16.13 -3.93
C ARG A 22 -9.70 -16.04 -2.77
N GLU A 23 -9.98 -17.14 -2.08
CA GLU A 23 -10.92 -17.15 -0.94
C GLU A 23 -10.46 -16.25 0.21
N VAL A 24 -9.17 -16.25 0.51
CA VAL A 24 -8.59 -15.40 1.56
C VAL A 24 -8.62 -13.91 1.16
N PHE A 25 -8.32 -13.60 -0.11
CA PHE A 25 -8.33 -12.22 -0.62
C PHE A 25 -9.73 -11.66 -0.92
N CYS A 26 -10.79 -12.49 -0.98
CA CYS A 26 -12.18 -12.04 -1.11
C CYS A 26 -12.62 -11.10 0.02
N ARG A 27 -11.95 -11.14 1.18
CA ARG A 27 -12.21 -10.22 2.31
C ARG A 27 -11.55 -8.84 2.13
N PHE A 28 -10.64 -8.70 1.19
CA PHE A 28 -9.97 -7.44 0.89
C PHE A 28 -10.83 -6.62 -0.09
N PRO A 29 -11.11 -5.34 0.20
CA PRO A 29 -11.97 -4.53 -0.64
C PRO A 29 -11.31 -4.28 -2.01
N ASP A 30 -12.05 -4.56 -3.08
CA ASP A 30 -11.59 -4.40 -4.47
C ASP A 30 -12.07 -3.08 -5.11
N SER A 31 -12.29 -2.04 -4.29
CA SER A 31 -12.70 -0.73 -4.80
C SER A 31 -11.85 0.39 -4.22
N ASP A 32 -11.37 1.28 -5.09
CA ASP A 32 -10.56 2.44 -4.71
C ASP A 32 -11.23 3.30 -3.62
N ALA A 33 -12.56 3.42 -3.66
CA ALA A 33 -13.30 4.17 -2.66
C ALA A 33 -13.25 3.50 -1.29
N LEU A 34 -13.38 2.18 -1.22
CA LEU A 34 -13.30 1.42 0.03
C LEU A 34 -11.85 1.38 0.55
N LEU A 35 -10.88 1.16 -0.34
CA LEU A 35 -9.46 1.18 -0.01
C LEU A 35 -9.03 2.52 0.60
N ARG A 36 -9.48 3.64 -0.01
CA ARG A 36 -9.23 4.98 0.52
C ARG A 36 -9.91 5.20 1.87
N ARG A 37 -11.21 4.88 1.98
CA ARG A 37 -11.99 5.10 3.21
C ARG A 37 -11.45 4.30 4.39
N GLN A 38 -10.93 3.10 4.15
CA GLN A 38 -10.37 2.24 5.19
C GLN A 38 -8.87 2.48 5.42
N GLY A 39 -8.23 3.44 4.71
CA GLY A 39 -6.81 3.73 4.86
C GLY A 39 -5.90 2.56 4.45
N LEU A 40 -6.35 1.72 3.51
CA LEU A 40 -5.66 0.51 3.09
C LEU A 40 -4.70 0.72 1.91
N ALA A 41 -4.76 1.89 1.27
CA ALA A 41 -3.86 2.30 0.20
C ALA A 41 -3.64 3.82 0.23
N TYR A 42 -2.54 4.26 -0.37
CA TYR A 42 -2.20 5.69 -0.50
C TYR A 42 -2.71 6.25 -1.82
N PHE A 43 -3.22 7.47 -1.78
CA PHE A 43 -3.81 8.15 -2.93
C PHE A 43 -3.17 9.50 -3.19
N ARG A 44 -3.11 9.89 -4.46
CA ARG A 44 -2.73 11.22 -4.92
C ARG A 44 -3.98 12.01 -5.27
N TYR A 45 -4.16 13.13 -4.58
CA TYR A 45 -5.28 14.04 -4.80
C TYR A 45 -4.89 15.13 -5.80
N ARG A 46 -5.80 15.41 -6.74
CA ARG A 46 -5.68 16.47 -7.73
C ARG A 46 -7.01 17.22 -7.84
N LEU A 47 -6.95 18.54 -7.87
CA LEU A 47 -8.11 19.37 -8.18
C LEU A 47 -8.48 19.21 -9.65
N THR A 48 -9.77 19.11 -9.92
CA THR A 48 -10.31 19.23 -11.28
C THR A 48 -10.40 20.72 -11.66
N PRO A 49 -10.58 21.05 -12.95
CA PRO A 49 -10.83 22.44 -13.36
C PRO A 49 -12.01 23.08 -12.60
N VAL A 50 -13.05 22.31 -12.32
CA VAL A 50 -14.22 22.76 -11.53
C VAL A 50 -13.84 22.99 -10.07
N GLY A 51 -13.06 22.08 -9.47
CA GLY A 51 -12.59 22.22 -8.11
C GLY A 51 -11.65 23.41 -7.91
N ASP A 52 -10.84 23.74 -8.92
CA ASP A 52 -9.94 24.89 -8.85
C ASP A 52 -10.72 26.23 -8.87
N MET A 53 -11.84 26.32 -9.60
CA MET A 53 -12.76 27.45 -9.52
C MET A 53 -13.39 27.60 -8.11
N HIS A 54 -13.61 26.49 -7.42
CA HIS A 54 -14.18 26.45 -6.07
C HIS A 54 -13.12 26.28 -4.97
N ARG A 55 -11.84 26.57 -5.25
CA ARG A 55 -10.73 26.36 -4.33
C ARG A 55 -10.90 27.08 -2.99
N LEU A 56 -11.50 28.27 -3.01
CA LEU A 56 -11.83 29.06 -1.81
C LEU A 56 -12.95 28.46 -0.98
N SER A 57 -13.68 27.47 -1.49
CA SER A 57 -14.71 26.73 -0.77
C SER A 57 -14.19 25.46 -0.11
N ILE A 58 -13.00 24.98 -0.51
CA ILE A 58 -12.35 23.83 0.09
C ILE A 58 -11.65 24.30 1.36
N ARG A 59 -11.88 23.57 2.46
CA ARG A 59 -11.29 23.85 3.78
C ARG A 59 -10.37 22.70 4.19
N PRO A 60 -9.31 23.00 4.97
CA PRO A 60 -8.54 21.96 5.62
C PRO A 60 -9.45 21.10 6.51
N GLY A 61 -9.34 19.78 6.37
CA GLY A 61 -10.20 18.83 7.10
C GLY A 61 -11.54 18.49 6.43
N ASP A 62 -11.86 19.06 5.26
CA ASP A 62 -13.00 18.59 4.47
C ASP A 62 -12.84 17.12 4.09
N ASP A 63 -13.95 16.38 4.06
CA ASP A 63 -13.93 14.98 3.62
C ASP A 63 -13.60 14.92 2.11
N PRO A 64 -12.44 14.36 1.72
CA PRO A 64 -12.06 14.25 0.32
C PRO A 64 -13.06 13.43 -0.50
N GLN A 65 -13.79 12.49 0.12
CA GLN A 65 -14.79 11.68 -0.58
C GLN A 65 -15.93 12.55 -1.14
N LEU A 66 -16.45 13.46 -0.33
CA LEU A 66 -17.55 14.34 -0.73
C LEU A 66 -17.12 15.28 -1.87
N LEU A 67 -15.87 15.73 -1.84
CA LEU A 67 -15.30 16.59 -2.87
C LEU A 67 -15.05 15.82 -4.18
N ILE A 68 -14.75 14.52 -4.10
CA ILE A 68 -14.67 13.63 -5.27
C ILE A 68 -16.06 13.39 -5.88
N GLU A 69 -17.06 13.13 -5.04
CA GLU A 69 -18.45 12.94 -5.50
C GLU A 69 -19.03 14.21 -6.16
N ARG A 70 -18.61 15.40 -5.68
CA ARG A 70 -18.91 16.70 -6.31
C ARG A 70 -18.11 16.96 -7.60
N GLY A 71 -17.13 16.11 -7.92
CA GLY A 71 -16.24 16.27 -9.07
C GLY A 71 -15.23 17.40 -8.91
N TRP A 72 -14.99 17.91 -7.70
CA TRP A 72 -13.99 18.96 -7.42
C TRP A 72 -12.60 18.37 -7.23
N LEU A 73 -12.53 17.14 -6.75
CA LEU A 73 -11.30 16.39 -6.55
C LEU A 73 -11.31 15.08 -7.33
N VAL A 74 -10.13 14.63 -7.71
CA VAL A 74 -9.87 13.28 -8.19
C VAL A 74 -8.78 12.69 -7.31
N ALA A 75 -9.03 11.48 -6.79
CA ALA A 75 -8.04 10.68 -6.08
C ALA A 75 -7.59 9.54 -6.99
N GLN A 76 -6.29 9.46 -7.24
CA GLN A 76 -5.67 8.40 -8.04
C GLN A 76 -4.81 7.54 -7.13
N PRO A 77 -4.91 6.20 -7.19
CA PRO A 77 -4.05 5.34 -6.37
C PRO A 77 -2.58 5.59 -6.71
N ILE A 78 -1.73 5.64 -5.68
CA ILE A 78 -0.27 5.72 -5.88
C ILE A 78 0.21 4.31 -6.23
N VAL A 79 0.92 4.20 -7.35
CA VAL A 79 1.48 2.93 -7.81
C VAL A 79 2.54 2.46 -6.82
N TYR A 80 2.50 1.18 -6.47
CA TYR A 80 3.51 0.53 -5.65
C TYR A 80 4.77 0.30 -6.50
N GLU A 81 5.86 0.95 -6.11
CA GLU A 81 7.15 0.92 -6.82
C GLU A 81 8.20 0.08 -6.08
N ASP A 82 7.83 -0.53 -4.95
CA ASP A 82 8.70 -1.36 -4.12
C ASP A 82 8.52 -2.86 -4.38
N PHE A 83 9.32 -3.66 -3.68
CA PHE A 83 9.26 -5.12 -3.75
C PHE A 83 8.26 -5.68 -2.72
N LEU A 84 7.67 -6.83 -3.03
CA LEU A 84 6.87 -7.56 -2.05
C LEU A 84 7.74 -7.98 -0.86
N PRO A 85 7.23 -7.89 0.38
CA PRO A 85 8.00 -8.27 1.56
C PRO A 85 8.38 -9.75 1.53
N VAL A 86 9.50 -10.11 2.17
CA VAL A 86 10.07 -11.47 2.16
C VAL A 86 9.08 -12.53 2.68
N SER A 87 8.11 -12.16 3.52
CA SER A 87 7.02 -13.06 3.95
C SER A 87 6.05 -13.45 2.82
N ALA A 88 5.96 -12.65 1.75
CA ALA A 88 5.26 -13.01 0.52
C ALA A 88 6.12 -13.89 -0.41
N ALA A 89 7.44 -14.01 -0.14
CA ALA A 89 8.35 -14.88 -0.89
C ALA A 89 8.05 -16.37 -0.71
N GLY A 90 7.19 -16.77 0.25
CA GLY A 90 6.66 -18.13 0.32
C GLY A 90 5.90 -18.56 -0.94
N ILE A 91 5.30 -17.61 -1.67
CA ILE A 91 4.64 -17.85 -2.96
C ILE A 91 5.67 -17.98 -4.10
N PHE A 92 6.86 -17.38 -3.95
CA PHE A 92 7.95 -17.43 -4.94
C PHE A 92 8.95 -18.57 -4.68
N GLN A 93 8.97 -19.13 -3.47
CA GLN A 93 9.79 -20.29 -3.07
C GLN A 93 9.37 -21.59 -3.78
N SER A 94 8.16 -21.69 -4.32
CA SER A 94 7.79 -22.86 -5.13
C SER A 94 8.52 -22.91 -6.47
N ASN A 95 9.12 -21.80 -6.93
CA ASN A 95 9.86 -21.73 -8.20
C ASN A 95 11.38 -21.88 -8.04
N LEU A 96 11.90 -21.78 -6.82
CA LEU A 96 13.33 -21.87 -6.54
C LEU A 96 13.55 -23.03 -5.59
N GLY A 97 14.12 -24.10 -6.14
CA GLY A 97 14.36 -25.38 -5.46
C GLY A 97 14.78 -25.22 -4.01
N SER A 98 14.14 -26.02 -3.17
CA SER A 98 14.37 -26.18 -1.74
C SER A 98 15.84 -26.01 -1.32
N ASP A 99 16.17 -24.94 -0.61
CA ASP A 99 17.03 -25.04 0.56
C ASP A 99 16.98 -23.81 1.51
N SER A 100 16.77 -24.13 2.79
CA SER A 100 17.20 -23.41 3.99
C SER A 100 16.67 -22.00 4.36
N GLY A 101 15.99 -21.96 5.51
CA GLY A 101 16.17 -20.87 6.48
C GLY A 101 14.95 -20.00 6.78
N GLN A 102 14.12 -20.42 7.74
CA GLN A 102 13.29 -19.50 8.52
C GLN A 102 14.19 -18.50 9.28
N ARG A 103 14.52 -17.38 8.66
CA ARG A 103 15.16 -16.25 9.36
C ARG A 103 14.09 -15.22 9.71
N GLN A 104 13.49 -15.36 10.88
CA GLN A 104 12.89 -14.23 11.58
C GLN A 104 14.02 -13.27 11.97
N HIS A 105 14.44 -12.37 11.07
CA HIS A 105 15.50 -11.39 11.34
C HIS A 105 14.99 -10.03 10.87
N GLY A 106 14.19 -9.37 11.71
CA GLY A 106 13.56 -8.09 11.37
C GLY A 106 14.35 -6.85 11.82
N HIS A 107 15.12 -6.94 12.92
CA HIS A 107 15.76 -5.76 13.51
C HIS A 107 17.29 -5.80 13.55
N SER A 108 17.91 -6.96 13.80
CA SER A 108 19.38 -7.09 13.82
C SER A 108 19.99 -6.96 12.41
N SER A 109 19.34 -7.53 11.41
CA SER A 109 19.77 -7.50 10.01
C SER A 109 19.66 -6.12 9.36
N ARG A 110 18.67 -5.29 9.74
CA ARG A 110 18.49 -3.95 9.17
C ARG A 110 19.62 -3.01 9.59
N LEU A 111 20.03 -3.05 10.86
CA LEU A 111 21.12 -2.21 11.37
C LEU A 111 22.46 -2.60 10.73
N GLU A 112 22.75 -3.90 10.60
CA GLU A 112 23.95 -4.38 9.92
C GLU A 112 23.94 -4.01 8.43
N PHE A 113 22.78 -4.08 7.78
CA PHE A 113 22.60 -3.66 6.39
C PHE A 113 22.79 -2.16 6.20
N GLU A 114 22.21 -1.32 7.07
CA GLU A 114 22.38 0.14 7.03
C GLU A 114 23.83 0.56 7.28
N GLN A 115 24.54 -0.15 8.17
CA GLN A 115 25.97 0.05 8.39
C GLN A 115 26.80 -0.31 7.14
N ALA A 116 26.49 -1.42 6.47
CA ALA A 116 27.17 -1.84 5.25
C ALA A 116 26.84 -0.94 4.04
N LEU A 117 25.61 -0.43 3.96
CA LEU A 117 25.15 0.50 2.93
C LEU A 117 25.72 1.90 3.12
N GLY A 118 26.13 2.26 4.34
CA GLY A 118 26.65 3.58 4.70
C GLY A 118 25.56 4.65 4.88
N GLY A 119 24.31 4.24 5.06
CA GLY A 119 23.16 5.13 5.19
C GLY A 119 21.91 4.40 5.68
N THR A 120 20.94 5.15 6.20
CA THR A 120 19.66 4.60 6.69
C THR A 120 18.73 4.24 5.54
N VAL A 121 18.07 3.09 5.62
CA VAL A 121 17.04 2.71 4.65
C VAL A 121 15.78 3.53 4.94
N ALA A 122 15.25 4.21 3.94
CA ALA A 122 14.02 4.99 4.08
C ALA A 122 12.84 4.07 4.41
N ASP A 123 11.88 4.57 5.19
CA ASP A 123 10.62 3.87 5.43
C ASP A 123 9.67 4.14 4.25
N GLU A 124 9.31 3.08 3.54
CA GLU A 124 8.52 3.13 2.31
C GLU A 124 7.13 3.71 2.60
N PHE A 125 6.52 3.32 3.73
CA PHE A 125 5.23 3.85 4.19
C PHE A 125 5.29 5.37 4.41
N SER A 126 6.34 5.86 5.06
CA SER A 126 6.56 7.29 5.25
C SER A 126 6.69 8.05 3.92
N LEU A 127 7.36 7.47 2.91
CA LEU A 127 7.48 8.09 1.59
C LEU A 127 6.13 8.20 0.89
N TYR A 128 5.33 7.14 0.92
CA TYR A 128 3.98 7.15 0.35
C TYR A 128 3.04 8.10 1.09
N GLN A 129 3.09 8.13 2.42
CA GLN A 129 2.32 9.07 3.24
C GLN A 129 2.70 10.52 2.92
N GLN A 130 3.99 10.84 2.83
CA GLN A 130 4.44 12.18 2.45
C GLN A 130 3.99 12.58 1.04
N ALA A 131 3.95 11.62 0.10
CA ALA A 131 3.45 11.85 -1.24
C ALA A 131 1.94 12.17 -1.25
N GLU A 132 1.16 11.44 -0.46
CA GLU A 132 -0.25 11.70 -0.25
C GLU A 132 -0.47 13.08 0.42
N ASP A 133 0.21 13.37 1.52
CA ASP A 133 0.06 14.63 2.26
C ASP A 133 0.44 15.85 1.41
N ARG A 134 1.48 15.73 0.59
CA ARG A 134 1.87 16.78 -0.36
C ARG A 134 0.79 17.03 -1.40
N SER A 135 0.07 15.99 -1.82
CA SER A 135 -1.04 16.13 -2.76
C SER A 135 -2.27 16.78 -2.11
N LYS A 136 -2.59 16.38 -0.86
CA LYS A 136 -3.65 16.98 -0.04
C LYS A 136 -3.40 18.47 0.24
N ARG A 137 -2.19 18.85 0.65
CA ARG A 137 -1.78 20.26 0.85
C ARG A 137 -1.94 21.10 -0.42
N ARG A 138 -1.57 20.57 -1.58
CA ARG A 138 -1.78 21.25 -2.87
C ARG A 138 -3.25 21.48 -3.20
N CYS A 139 -4.14 20.65 -2.67
CA CYS A 139 -5.58 20.77 -2.84
C CYS A 139 -6.26 21.60 -1.74
N GLY A 140 -5.54 22.02 -0.69
CA GLY A 140 -6.11 22.76 0.45
C GLY A 140 -6.82 21.90 1.50
N LEU A 141 -6.58 20.58 1.47
CA LEU A 141 -7.18 19.62 2.42
C LEU A 141 -6.40 19.48 3.74
N LEU A 142 -5.12 19.88 3.72
CA LEU A 142 -4.15 19.84 4.82
C LEU A 142 -3.40 21.17 4.89
#